data_AF-A0A3M1GKA6-F1
#
_entry.id   AF-A0A3M1GKA6-F1
#
_cell.length_a   1.000
_cell.length_b   1.000
_cell.length_c   1.000
_cell.angle_alpha   90.00
_cell.angle_beta   90.00
_cell.angle_gamma   90.00
#
_symmetry.space_group_name_H-M   'P 1'
#
loop_
_entity.id
_entity.type
_entity.pdbx_description
1 polymer ?
#
loop_
_entity_poly.entity_id
_entity_poly.type
_entity_poly.pdbx_seq_one_letter_code
_entity_poly.pdbx_strand_id
1 'polypeptide(L)'
;MPRGVESAIRTFIEKFNAVQYFIDSKTDITVDDEGNVKTQPFAGNRELADIGRRLRSMAFSEVSGLSGTIKRLESLGIDFDGTSANLVVKDEAKLSAALESNLDEVKDLFTTPSTGLIAQIDTYISQLVATDGLIDAQEESLNRQNQSLDKQIADIERRLEAERNRLEASFISMEQAQSQIQAQLASLQSALKT
;
A
#
# COMPACT_ATOMS: atom_id res chain seq x y z
N MET A 1 31.05 -27.18 -2.15
CA MET A 1 29.62 -27.16 -2.56
C MET A 1 28.70 -26.58 -1.47
N PRO A 2 28.84 -26.88 -0.16
CA PRO A 2 27.92 -26.34 0.88
C PRO A 2 27.88 -24.81 0.98
N ARG A 3 29.04 -24.14 0.86
CA ARG A 3 29.14 -22.67 0.90
C ARG A 3 28.33 -21.94 -0.17
N GLY A 4 28.13 -22.55 -1.34
CA GLY A 4 27.33 -21.95 -2.41
C GLY A 4 25.84 -21.93 -2.07
N VAL A 5 25.34 -23.04 -1.51
CA VAL A 5 23.95 -23.17 -1.07
C VAL A 5 23.68 -22.28 0.14
N GLU A 6 24.61 -22.23 1.09
CA GLU A 6 24.52 -21.31 2.24
C GLU A 6 24.42 -19.85 1.78
N SER A 7 25.28 -19.42 0.85
CA SER A 7 25.23 -18.08 0.28
C SER A 7 23.89 -17.80 -0.40
N ALA A 8 23.34 -18.76 -1.16
CA ALA A 8 22.06 -18.61 -1.82
C ALA A 8 20.90 -18.46 -0.81
N ILE A 9 20.92 -19.23 0.29
CA ILE A 9 19.94 -19.11 1.38
C ILE A 9 20.03 -17.72 2.02
N ARG A 10 21.24 -17.23 2.30
CA ARG A 10 21.43 -15.88 2.87
C ARG A 10 20.95 -14.78 1.92
N THR A 11 21.23 -14.90 0.62
CA THR A 11 20.70 -13.98 -0.39
C THR A 11 19.19 -14.03 -0.47
N PHE A 12 18.57 -15.22 -0.38
CA PHE A 12 17.12 -15.34 -0.31
C PHE A 12 16.55 -14.59 0.91
N ILE A 13 17.12 -14.80 2.10
CA ILE A 13 16.71 -14.09 3.33
C ILE A 13 16.83 -12.57 3.15
N GLU A 14 17.94 -12.10 2.60
CA GLU A 14 18.17 -10.68 2.32
C GLU A 14 17.09 -10.10 1.41
N LYS A 15 16.82 -10.75 0.26
CA LYS A 15 15.81 -10.27 -0.70
C LYS A 15 14.39 -10.36 -0.17
N PHE A 16 14.07 -11.42 0.58
CA PHE A 16 12.79 -11.55 1.25
C PHE A 16 12.57 -10.39 2.23
N ASN A 17 13.55 -10.12 3.10
CA ASN A 17 13.48 -9.04 4.07
C ASN A 17 13.42 -7.65 3.40
N ALA A 18 14.15 -7.46 2.29
CA ALA A 18 14.07 -6.21 1.53
C ALA A 18 12.66 -5.95 0.98
N VAL A 19 11.94 -6.99 0.52
CA VAL A 19 10.55 -6.86 0.08
C VAL A 19 9.61 -6.57 1.26
N GLN A 20 9.75 -7.28 2.38
CA GLN A 20 8.95 -7.00 3.59
C GLN A 20 9.16 -5.55 4.05
N TYR A 21 10.41 -5.11 4.14
CA TYR A 21 10.75 -3.74 4.49
C TYR A 21 10.17 -2.72 3.50
N PHE A 22 10.24 -3.00 2.20
CA PHE A 22 9.67 -2.10 1.20
C PHE A 22 8.16 -1.94 1.39
N ILE A 23 7.42 -3.03 1.57
CA ILE A 23 5.98 -3.01 1.83
C ILE A 23 5.69 -2.22 3.10
N ASP A 24 6.33 -2.58 4.22
CA ASP A 24 6.13 -1.92 5.51
C ASP A 24 6.44 -0.42 5.41
N SER A 25 7.55 -0.03 4.78
CA SER A 25 7.92 1.38 4.58
C SER A 25 6.89 2.21 3.79
N LYS A 26 5.98 1.55 3.07
CA LYS A 26 4.91 2.18 2.27
C LYS A 26 3.55 2.09 2.93
N THR A 27 3.31 1.12 3.81
CA THR A 27 2.01 0.88 4.45
C THR A 27 1.96 1.22 5.93
N ASP A 28 3.10 1.47 6.57
CA ASP A 28 3.17 1.64 8.02
C ASP A 28 2.53 2.95 8.50
N ILE A 29 2.06 2.90 9.74
CA ILE A 29 1.52 4.03 10.50
C ILE A 29 2.38 4.14 11.74
N THR A 30 3.30 5.11 11.74
CA THR A 30 4.19 5.32 12.88
C THR A 30 3.68 6.45 13.75
N VAL A 31 4.03 6.41 15.04
CA VAL A 31 3.80 7.51 15.97
C VAL A 31 5.19 8.03 16.35
N ASP A 32 5.41 9.34 16.18
CA ASP A 32 6.67 9.94 16.62
C ASP A 32 6.72 10.13 18.14
N ASP A 33 7.90 10.51 18.65
CA ASP A 33 8.16 10.67 20.09
C ASP A 33 7.27 11.75 20.74
N GLU A 34 6.66 12.62 19.93
CA GLU A 34 5.75 13.70 20.33
C GLU A 34 4.27 13.25 20.29
N GLY A 35 4.00 12.00 19.90
CA GLY A 35 2.66 11.43 19.83
C GLY A 35 1.92 11.72 18.51
N ASN A 36 2.58 12.31 17.51
CA ASN A 36 1.96 12.58 16.22
C ASN A 36 1.98 11.35 15.33
N VAL A 37 0.85 11.08 14.69
CA VAL A 37 0.71 9.96 13.75
C VAL A 37 1.28 10.37 12.38
N LYS A 38 2.26 9.61 11.89
CA LYS A 38 2.81 9.72 10.54
C LYS A 38 2.28 8.57 9.69
N THR A 39 1.59 8.92 8.61
CA THR A 39 1.04 7.97 7.65
C THR A 39 1.85 7.97 6.36
N GLN A 40 2.23 6.78 5.90
CA GLN A 40 2.86 6.62 4.59
C GLN A 40 1.82 6.74 3.46
N PRO A 41 2.24 6.95 2.19
CA PRO A 41 1.30 7.16 1.08
C PRO A 41 0.28 6.03 0.87
N PHE A 42 0.63 4.80 1.26
CA PHE A 42 -0.25 3.65 1.21
C PHE A 42 -0.64 3.15 2.61
N ALA A 43 -0.58 4.03 3.62
CA ALA A 43 -1.11 3.72 4.95
C ALA A 43 -2.58 3.33 4.84
N GLY A 44 -2.92 2.14 5.36
CA GLY A 44 -4.27 1.59 5.28
C GLY A 44 -4.63 0.87 3.97
N ASN A 45 -3.71 0.79 3.00
CA ASN A 45 -3.86 -0.05 1.82
C ASN A 45 -3.77 -1.53 2.23
N ARG A 46 -4.91 -2.21 2.25
CA ARG A 46 -5.01 -3.58 2.77
C ARG A 46 -4.38 -4.57 1.83
N GLU A 47 -4.50 -4.32 0.53
CA GLU A 47 -3.98 -5.15 -0.55
C GLU A 47 -2.45 -5.25 -0.48
N LEU A 48 -1.75 -4.13 -0.32
CA LEU A 48 -0.29 -4.13 -0.15
C LEU A 48 0.14 -4.84 1.14
N ALA A 49 -0.57 -4.60 2.24
CA ALA A 49 -0.29 -5.29 3.50
C ALA A 49 -0.58 -6.81 3.42
N ASP A 50 -1.55 -7.23 2.62
CA ASP A 50 -1.87 -8.64 2.36
C ASP A 50 -0.76 -9.34 1.59
N ILE A 51 -0.08 -8.67 0.66
CA ILE A 51 1.07 -9.23 -0.05
C ILE A 51 2.17 -9.64 0.93
N GLY A 52 2.54 -8.73 1.84
CA GLY A 52 3.55 -9.01 2.87
C GLY A 52 3.14 -10.18 3.77
N ARG A 53 1.88 -10.20 4.24
CA ARG A 53 1.31 -11.31 5.03
C ARG A 53 1.35 -12.64 4.29
N ARG A 54 0.99 -12.65 3.00
CA ARG A 54 0.94 -13.88 2.19
C ARG A 54 2.33 -14.45 1.95
N LEU A 55 3.30 -13.59 1.62
CA LEU A 55 4.71 -13.99 1.48
C LEU A 55 5.25 -14.64 2.76
N ARG A 56 4.96 -14.04 3.92
CA ARG A 56 5.33 -14.62 5.23
C ARG A 56 4.67 -15.97 5.50
N SER A 57 3.37 -16.07 5.23
CA SER A 57 2.65 -17.34 5.37
C SER A 57 3.24 -18.44 4.49
N MET A 58 3.70 -18.11 3.28
CA MET A 58 4.33 -19.07 2.38
C MET A 58 5.73 -19.46 2.84
N ALA A 59 6.54 -18.50 3.29
CA ALA A 59 7.88 -18.77 3.86
C ALA A 59 7.85 -19.76 5.03
N PHE A 60 6.77 -19.73 5.83
CA PHE A 60 6.61 -20.62 6.99
C PHE A 60 5.77 -21.88 6.71
N SER A 61 5.20 -22.01 5.52
CA SER A 61 4.39 -23.17 5.17
C SER A 61 5.26 -24.41 4.99
N GLU A 62 4.69 -25.58 5.30
CA GLU A 62 5.34 -26.84 5.01
C GLU A 62 5.28 -27.11 3.50
N VAL A 63 6.43 -27.43 2.91
CA VAL A 63 6.50 -27.84 1.51
C VAL A 63 5.97 -29.27 1.39
N SER A 64 4.88 -29.41 0.66
CA SER A 64 4.23 -30.70 0.44
C SER A 64 5.03 -31.59 -0.51
N GLY A 65 4.90 -32.91 -0.32
CA GLY A 65 5.58 -33.91 -1.15
C GLY A 65 7.00 -34.28 -0.70
N LEU A 66 7.52 -33.65 0.36
CA LEU A 66 8.83 -33.98 0.92
C LEU A 66 8.75 -35.17 1.88
N SER A 67 9.62 -36.17 1.67
CA SER A 67 9.74 -37.37 2.50
C SER A 67 10.74 -37.24 3.66
N GLY A 68 11.58 -36.20 3.64
CA GLY A 68 12.65 -35.96 4.62
C GLY A 68 12.22 -35.27 5.92
N THR A 69 13.20 -34.90 6.73
CA THR A 69 13.00 -34.15 7.99
C THR A 69 13.01 -32.63 7.77
N ILE A 70 13.61 -32.18 6.68
CA ILE A 70 13.65 -30.78 6.27
C ILE A 70 12.46 -30.50 5.35
N LYS A 71 11.37 -29.98 5.94
CA LYS A 71 10.13 -29.63 5.20
C LYS A 71 9.70 -28.17 5.31
N ARG A 72 10.42 -27.39 6.10
CA ARG A 72 10.15 -25.97 6.39
C ARG A 72 11.44 -25.26 6.77
N LEU A 73 11.46 -23.93 6.67
CA LEU A 73 12.63 -23.10 7.01
C LEU A 73 13.10 -23.29 8.46
N GLU A 74 12.17 -23.55 9.39
CA GLU A 74 12.48 -23.83 10.79
C GLU A 74 13.39 -25.06 10.96
N SER A 75 13.28 -26.08 10.09
CA SER A 75 14.16 -27.25 10.09
C SER A 75 15.62 -26.88 9.80
N LEU A 76 15.86 -25.70 9.21
CA LEU A 76 17.20 -25.14 8.95
C LEU A 76 17.65 -24.15 10.03
N GLY A 77 16.85 -23.93 11.08
CA GLY A 77 17.13 -22.90 12.08
C GLY A 77 16.81 -21.48 11.59
N ILE A 78 16.05 -21.34 10.52
CA ILE A 78 15.59 -20.06 9.98
C ILE A 78 14.18 -19.78 10.49
N ASP A 79 13.98 -18.59 11.06
CA ASP A 79 12.71 -18.19 11.67
C ASP A 79 12.56 -16.66 11.58
N PHE A 80 11.38 -16.13 11.88
CA PHE A 80 11.20 -14.69 12.06
C PHE A 80 11.91 -14.21 13.32
N ASP A 81 12.44 -13.00 13.31
CA ASP A 81 13.17 -12.41 14.45
C ASP A 81 12.32 -12.28 15.73
N GLY A 82 10.99 -12.39 15.63
CA GLY A 82 10.03 -12.33 16.73
C GLY A 82 9.51 -10.91 17.03
N THR A 83 10.13 -9.88 16.45
CA THR A 83 9.77 -8.47 16.62
C THR A 83 9.28 -7.81 15.33
N SER A 84 9.57 -8.42 14.19
CA SER A 84 9.28 -7.92 12.85
C SER A 84 8.93 -9.07 11.90
N ALA A 85 8.62 -8.69 10.66
CA ALA A 85 8.33 -9.60 9.55
C ALA A 85 9.60 -10.22 8.93
N ASN A 86 10.79 -9.97 9.50
CA ASN A 86 12.07 -10.36 8.90
C ASN A 86 12.49 -11.79 9.27
N LEU A 87 12.94 -12.54 8.27
CA LEU A 87 13.61 -13.83 8.43
C LEU A 87 15.04 -13.64 8.94
N VAL A 88 15.45 -14.49 9.87
CA VAL A 88 16.79 -14.57 10.43
C VAL A 88 17.20 -16.02 10.63
N VAL A 89 18.51 -16.28 10.60
CA VAL A 89 19.07 -17.57 11.04
C VAL A 89 19.18 -17.51 12.57
N LYS A 90 18.26 -18.16 13.29
CA LYS A 90 18.29 -18.26 14.75
C LYS A 90 19.27 -19.31 15.26
N ASP A 91 19.49 -20.36 14.48
CA ASP A 91 20.39 -21.47 14.83
C ASP A 91 21.34 -21.78 13.68
N GLU A 92 22.53 -21.18 13.76
CA GLU A 92 23.61 -21.32 12.77
C GLU A 92 24.19 -22.75 12.77
N ALA A 93 24.16 -23.45 13.91
CA ALA A 93 24.63 -24.83 14.00
C ALA A 93 23.66 -25.78 13.29
N LYS A 94 22.36 -25.56 13.44
CA LYS A 94 21.32 -26.33 12.72
C LYS A 94 21.38 -26.11 11.21
N LEU A 95 21.60 -24.87 10.76
CA LEU A 95 21.82 -24.58 9.35
C LEU A 95 23.06 -25.31 8.81
N SER A 96 24.18 -25.20 9.52
CA SER A 96 25.44 -25.87 9.13
C SER A 96 25.28 -27.39 9.07
N ALA A 97 24.67 -28.00 10.09
CA ALA A 97 24.43 -29.44 10.14
C ALA A 97 23.51 -29.91 9.00
N ALA A 98 22.45 -29.16 8.67
CA ALA A 98 21.57 -29.45 7.56
C ALA A 98 22.30 -29.41 6.21
N LEU A 99 23.18 -28.42 6.01
CA LEU A 99 23.96 -28.26 4.78
C LEU A 99 25.07 -29.32 4.62
N GLU A 100 25.60 -29.84 5.72
CA GLU A 100 26.61 -30.89 5.70
C GLU A 100 26.01 -32.29 5.53
N SER A 101 24.92 -32.58 6.24
CA SER A 101 24.38 -33.93 6.36
C SER A 101 23.15 -34.20 5.49
N ASN A 102 22.37 -33.17 5.15
CA ASN A 102 21.07 -33.31 4.48
C ASN A 102 20.93 -32.37 3.27
N LEU A 103 22.04 -32.13 2.56
CA LEU A 103 22.10 -31.12 1.48
C LEU A 103 21.03 -31.29 0.40
N ASP A 104 20.68 -32.54 0.05
CA ASP A 104 19.65 -32.78 -0.95
C ASP A 104 18.24 -32.47 -0.43
N GLU A 105 17.94 -32.76 0.84
CA GLU A 105 16.67 -32.31 1.46
C GLU A 105 16.59 -30.77 1.53
N VAL A 106 17.73 -30.09 1.79
CA VAL A 106 17.80 -28.63 1.74
C VAL A 106 17.47 -28.13 0.33
N LYS A 107 18.03 -28.73 -0.72
CA LYS A 107 17.69 -28.34 -2.10
C LYS A 107 16.22 -28.58 -2.39
N ASP A 108 15.70 -29.75 -2.05
CA ASP A 108 14.31 -30.13 -2.31
C ASP A 108 13.34 -29.14 -1.65
N LEU A 109 13.63 -28.66 -0.43
CA LEU A 109 12.82 -27.63 0.23
C LEU A 109 12.62 -26.39 -0.65
N PHE A 110 13.68 -25.91 -1.30
CA PHE A 110 13.63 -24.68 -2.08
C PHE A 110 13.19 -24.92 -3.54
N THR A 111 13.68 -26.00 -4.15
CA THR A 111 13.66 -26.18 -5.61
C THR A 111 12.72 -27.27 -6.10
N THR A 112 11.96 -27.95 -5.23
CA THR A 112 10.97 -28.93 -5.69
C THR A 112 10.01 -28.28 -6.69
N PRO A 113 9.79 -28.88 -7.86
CA PRO A 113 8.88 -28.32 -8.86
C PRO A 113 7.48 -28.09 -8.29
N SER A 114 6.92 -26.90 -8.51
CA SER A 114 5.57 -26.47 -8.10
C SER A 114 5.30 -26.35 -6.59
N THR A 115 5.89 -27.20 -5.75
CA THR A 115 5.65 -27.17 -4.29
C THR A 115 6.79 -26.55 -3.50
N GLY A 116 8.01 -26.53 -4.05
CA GLY A 116 9.17 -25.93 -3.41
C GLY A 116 8.96 -24.45 -3.12
N LEU A 117 9.62 -23.96 -2.07
CA LEU A 117 9.42 -22.61 -1.58
C LEU A 117 9.59 -21.53 -2.66
N ILE A 118 10.62 -21.68 -3.50
CA ILE A 118 10.90 -20.72 -4.58
C ILE A 118 9.80 -20.80 -5.64
N ALA A 119 9.37 -21.99 -6.05
CA ALA A 119 8.33 -22.16 -7.06
C ALA A 119 7.00 -21.54 -6.62
N GLN A 120 6.64 -21.70 -5.35
CA GLN A 120 5.42 -21.11 -4.78
C GLN A 120 5.51 -19.58 -4.73
N ILE A 121 6.64 -19.03 -4.25
CA ILE A 121 6.88 -17.58 -4.20
C ILE A 121 6.89 -16.99 -5.61
N ASP A 122 7.57 -17.62 -6.55
CA ASP A 122 7.66 -17.16 -7.94
C ASP A 122 6.30 -17.15 -8.63
N THR A 123 5.49 -18.20 -8.44
CA THR A 123 4.12 -18.26 -8.95
C THR A 123 3.28 -17.11 -8.38
N TYR A 124 3.37 -16.87 -7.08
CA TYR A 124 2.62 -15.80 -6.42
C TYR A 124 3.05 -14.41 -6.91
N ILE A 125 4.35 -14.14 -6.95
CA ILE A 125 4.88 -12.86 -7.43
C ILE A 125 4.51 -12.65 -8.89
N SER A 126 4.62 -13.68 -9.74
CA SER A 126 4.23 -13.61 -11.15
C SER A 126 2.77 -13.22 -11.33
N GLN A 127 1.85 -13.74 -10.51
CA GLN A 127 0.43 -13.35 -10.54
C GLN A 127 0.19 -11.92 -10.06
N LEU A 128 1.01 -11.41 -9.13
CA LEU A 128 0.91 -10.03 -8.66
C LEU A 128 1.35 -9.02 -9.72
N VAL A 129 2.46 -9.31 -10.41
CA VAL A 129 3.12 -8.39 -11.35
C VAL A 129 2.74 -8.63 -12.83
N ALA A 130 1.93 -9.65 -13.11
CA ALA A 130 1.40 -9.91 -14.44
C ALA A 130 0.55 -8.72 -14.94
N THR A 131 0.45 -8.61 -16.27
CA THR A 131 -0.60 -7.80 -16.91
C THR A 131 -1.97 -8.29 -16.47
N ASP A 132 -2.87 -7.38 -16.14
CA ASP A 132 -4.16 -7.67 -15.48
C ASP A 132 -4.03 -8.36 -14.09
N GLY A 133 -2.83 -8.31 -13.51
CA GLY A 133 -2.55 -8.81 -12.16
C GLY A 133 -3.12 -7.91 -11.07
N LEU A 134 -2.89 -8.28 -9.80
CA LEU A 134 -3.45 -7.54 -8.66
C LEU A 134 -2.99 -6.07 -8.62
N ILE A 135 -1.71 -5.83 -8.92
CA ILE A 135 -1.13 -4.48 -8.89
C ILE A 135 -1.73 -3.61 -10.00
N ASP A 136 -1.86 -4.17 -11.20
CA ASP A 136 -2.44 -3.49 -12.36
C ASP A 136 -3.91 -3.12 -12.12
N ALA A 137 -4.71 -4.07 -11.61
CA ALA A 137 -6.10 -3.83 -11.23
C ALA A 137 -6.24 -2.73 -10.16
N GLN A 138 -5.30 -2.65 -9.22
CA GLN A 138 -5.27 -1.60 -8.21
C GLN A 138 -4.93 -0.23 -8.82
N GLU A 139 -3.95 -0.16 -9.73
CA GLU A 139 -3.60 1.04 -10.46
C GLU A 139 -4.78 1.56 -11.30
N GLU A 140 -5.46 0.69 -12.04
CA GLU A 140 -6.67 1.05 -12.78
C GLU A 140 -7.79 1.58 -11.87
N SER A 141 -7.99 0.96 -10.70
CA SER A 141 -8.99 1.40 -9.73
C SER A 141 -8.68 2.81 -9.23
N LEU A 142 -7.42 3.10 -8.88
CA LEU A 142 -6.99 4.42 -8.44
C LEU A 142 -7.12 5.47 -9.56
N ASN A 143 -6.77 5.11 -10.80
CA ASN A 143 -6.94 5.99 -11.96
C ASN A 143 -8.41 6.32 -12.22
N ARG A 144 -9.33 5.35 -12.11
CA ARG A 144 -10.78 5.58 -12.20
C ARG A 144 -11.28 6.50 -11.08
N GLN A 145 -10.77 6.33 -9.86
CA GLN A 145 -11.11 7.20 -8.73
C GLN A 145 -10.64 8.64 -8.99
N ASN A 146 -9.42 8.84 -9.46
CA ASN A 146 -8.90 10.17 -9.82
C ASN A 146 -9.78 10.85 -10.87
N GLN A 147 -10.15 10.15 -11.95
CA GLN A 147 -11.04 10.69 -12.98
C GLN A 147 -12.43 11.06 -12.44
N SER A 148 -12.95 10.30 -11.47
CA SER A 148 -14.22 10.61 -10.81
C SER A 148 -14.10 11.87 -9.94
N LEU A 149 -12.99 12.01 -9.21
CA LEU A 149 -12.70 13.20 -8.41
C LEU A 149 -12.55 14.45 -9.28
N ASP A 150 -11.85 14.36 -10.41
CA ASP A 150 -11.70 15.48 -11.35
C ASP A 150 -13.07 15.97 -11.87
N LYS A 151 -13.98 15.04 -12.17
CA LYS A 151 -15.35 15.39 -12.58
C LYS A 151 -16.12 16.09 -11.46
N GLN A 152 -16.00 15.59 -10.21
CA GLN A 152 -16.64 16.20 -9.05
C GLN A 152 -16.11 17.61 -8.79
N ILE A 153 -14.80 17.82 -8.92
CA ILE A 153 -14.17 19.14 -8.80
C ILE A 153 -14.73 20.09 -9.85
N ALA A 154 -14.75 19.68 -11.12
CA ALA A 154 -15.29 20.50 -12.21
C ALA A 154 -16.78 20.86 -12.01
N ASP A 155 -17.58 19.94 -11.49
CA ASP A 155 -18.98 20.21 -11.13
C ASP A 155 -19.13 21.23 -10.00
N ILE A 156 -18.28 21.12 -8.96
CA ILE A 156 -18.27 22.06 -7.84
C ILE A 156 -17.85 23.46 -8.32
N GLU A 157 -16.81 23.55 -9.14
CA GLU A 157 -16.33 24.81 -9.71
C GLU A 157 -17.42 25.51 -10.54
N ARG A 158 -18.14 24.76 -11.39
CA ARG A 158 -19.29 25.29 -12.13
C ARG A 158 -20.38 25.85 -11.22
N ARG A 159 -20.69 25.16 -10.12
CA ARG A 159 -21.70 25.61 -9.15
C ARG A 159 -21.26 26.85 -8.39
N LEU A 160 -19.99 26.91 -8.00
CA LEU A 160 -19.40 28.06 -7.31
C LEU A 160 -19.48 29.31 -8.19
N GLU A 161 -19.15 29.16 -9.47
CA GLU A 161 -19.22 30.26 -10.44
C GLU A 161 -20.66 30.73 -10.68
N ALA A 162 -21.62 29.81 -10.79
CA ALA A 162 -23.03 30.17 -10.93
C ALA A 162 -23.56 30.93 -9.70
N GLU A 163 -23.19 30.50 -8.49
CA GLU A 163 -23.58 31.18 -7.25
C GLU A 163 -22.94 32.56 -7.14
N ARG A 164 -21.66 32.70 -7.53
CA ARG A 164 -20.98 34.00 -7.61
C ARG A 164 -21.73 34.96 -8.51
N ASN A 165 -22.03 34.55 -9.75
CA ASN A 165 -22.76 35.37 -10.72
C ASN A 165 -24.15 35.77 -10.21
N ARG A 166 -24.85 34.87 -9.52
CA ARG A 166 -26.15 35.15 -8.90
C ARG A 166 -26.05 36.18 -7.78
N LEU A 167 -25.03 36.07 -6.93
CA LEU A 167 -24.78 37.01 -5.84
C LEU A 167 -24.41 38.40 -6.38
N GLU A 168 -23.55 38.46 -7.41
CA GLU A 168 -23.20 39.71 -8.09
C GLU A 168 -24.43 40.39 -8.72
N ALA A 169 -25.28 39.63 -9.43
CA ALA A 169 -26.52 40.15 -9.99
C ALA A 169 -27.50 40.65 -8.91
N SER A 170 -27.58 39.93 -7.79
CA SER A 170 -28.42 40.30 -6.64
C SER A 170 -27.90 41.57 -5.95
N PHE A 171 -26.58 41.72 -5.84
CA PHE A 171 -25.94 42.91 -5.30
C PHE A 171 -26.20 44.14 -6.17
N ILE A 172 -25.99 44.04 -7.48
CA ILE A 172 -26.29 45.13 -8.44
C ILE A 172 -27.77 45.51 -8.38
N SER A 173 -28.68 44.53 -8.32
CA SER A 173 -30.13 44.78 -8.21
C SER A 173 -30.47 45.51 -6.90
N MET A 174 -29.81 45.17 -5.80
CA MET A 174 -29.95 45.83 -4.51
C MET A 174 -29.45 47.28 -4.55
N GLU A 175 -28.31 47.55 -5.18
CA GLU A 175 -27.78 48.91 -5.35
C GLU A 175 -28.73 49.80 -6.18
N GLN A 176 -29.31 49.25 -7.26
CA GLN A 176 -30.30 49.97 -8.07
C GLN A 176 -31.57 50.29 -7.28
N ALA A 177 -32.10 49.32 -6.52
CA ALA A 177 -33.26 49.54 -5.67
C ALA A 177 -32.97 50.60 -4.59
N GLN A 178 -31.79 50.58 -3.97
CA GLN A 178 -31.36 51.59 -3.00
C GLN A 178 -31.29 52.99 -3.62
N SER A 179 -30.72 53.11 -4.83
CA SER A 179 -30.68 54.38 -5.58
C SER A 179 -32.08 54.93 -5.86
N GLN A 180 -33.02 54.06 -6.30
CA GLN A 180 -34.41 54.45 -6.53
C GLN A 180 -35.12 54.91 -5.25
N ILE A 181 -34.92 54.21 -4.14
CA ILE A 181 -35.49 54.60 -2.84
C ILE A 181 -34.95 55.97 -2.39
N GLN A 182 -33.65 56.23 -2.57
CA GLN A 182 -33.06 57.53 -2.26
C GLN A 182 -33.66 58.65 -3.11
N ALA A 183 -33.85 58.42 -4.41
CA ALA A 183 -34.49 59.37 -5.31
C ALA A 183 -35.95 59.65 -4.90
N GLN A 184 -36.70 58.62 -4.51
CA GLN A 184 -38.08 58.77 -4.00
C GLN A 184 -38.13 59.57 -2.69
N LEU A 185 -37.24 59.28 -1.74
CA LEU A 185 -37.13 60.03 -0.48
C LEU A 185 -36.84 61.52 -0.73
N ALA A 186 -35.92 61.84 -1.64
CA ALA A 186 -35.61 63.22 -1.99
C ALA A 186 -36.83 63.94 -2.62
N SER A 187 -37.57 63.27 -3.51
CA SER A 187 -38.79 63.82 -4.11
C SER A 187 -39.87 64.09 -3.06
N LEU A 188 -40.09 63.18 -2.12
CA LEU A 188 -41.06 63.35 -1.04
C LEU A 188 -40.67 64.49 -0.10
N GLN A 189 -39.39 64.61 0.26
CA GLN A 189 -38.89 65.73 1.06
C GLN A 189 -39.06 67.07 0.35
N SER A 190 -38.90 67.12 -0.96
CA SER A 190 -39.16 68.33 -1.75
C SER A 190 -40.65 68.70 -1.75
N ALA A 191 -41.54 67.72 -1.92
CA ALA A 191 -42.99 67.94 -1.94
C ALA A 191 -43.55 68.36 -0.56
N LEU A 192 -42.92 67.95 0.54
CA LEU A 192 -43.30 68.33 1.90
C LEU A 192 -42.77 69.72 2.33
N LYS A 193 -41.85 70.31 1.56
CA LYS A 193 -41.29 71.65 1.83
C LYS A 193 -42.02 72.80 1.11
N THR A 194 -42.92 72.48 0.19
CA THR A 194 -43.91 73.39 -0.42
C THR A 194 -45.22 73.34 0.33
#